data_AF-A0A7J2Y955-F1
#
_entry.id   AF-A0A7J2Y955-F1
#
_cell.length_a   1.000
_cell.length_b   1.000
_cell.length_c   1.000
_cell.angle_alpha   90.00
_cell.angle_beta   90.00
_cell.angle_gamma   90.00
#
_symmetry.space_group_name_H-M   'P 1'
#
loop_
_entity.id
_entity.type
_entity.pdbx_description
1 polymer ?
#
loop_
_entity_poly.entity_id
_entity_poly.type
_entity_poly.pdbx_seq_one_letter_code
_entity_poly.pdbx_strand_id
1 'polypeptide(L)'
;MPIPSAEFDAVEDPVDVIREFLKRNSKDAWMPEEISEHTGIDITTVYHVCQLLRAKHVESAAKGEYFPIRSIERLGQTYFRWTPKARKISKE
;
A
#
# COMPACT_ATOMS: atom_id res chain seq x y z
N MET A 1 31.18 -19.68 -5.59
CA MET A 1 31.44 -18.32 -5.05
C MET A 1 30.09 -17.68 -4.77
N PRO A 2 29.82 -17.15 -3.57
CA PRO A 2 28.58 -16.42 -3.32
C PRO A 2 28.59 -15.10 -4.11
N ILE A 3 27.41 -14.71 -4.59
CA ILE A 3 27.19 -13.52 -5.39
C ILE A 3 27.41 -12.29 -4.49
N PRO A 4 28.25 -11.32 -4.86
CA PRO A 4 28.48 -10.13 -4.05
C PRO A 4 27.19 -9.32 -3.90
N SER A 5 26.80 -9.05 -2.65
CA SER A 5 25.57 -8.38 -2.22
C SER A 5 25.50 -6.88 -2.55
N ALA A 6 26.09 -6.44 -3.66
CA ALA A 6 26.31 -5.03 -3.99
C ALA A 6 25.57 -4.58 -5.27
N GLU A 7 24.42 -5.18 -5.59
CA GLU A 7 23.53 -4.74 -6.68
C GLU A 7 22.11 -4.38 -6.19
N PHE A 8 21.91 -4.17 -4.89
CA PHE A 8 20.60 -3.79 -4.32
C PHE A 8 20.35 -2.27 -4.26
N ASP A 9 21.10 -1.46 -5.02
CA ASP A 9 21.12 0.00 -4.86
C ASP A 9 20.13 0.78 -5.75
N ALA A 10 19.23 0.11 -6.50
CA ALA A 10 18.27 0.83 -7.36
C ALA A 10 16.91 0.12 -7.57
N VAL A 11 16.50 -0.76 -6.65
CA VAL A 11 15.11 -1.25 -6.65
C VAL A 11 14.37 -0.39 -5.64
N GLU A 12 13.58 0.58 -6.12
CA GLU A 12 12.63 1.30 -5.27
C GLU A 12 11.86 0.28 -4.42
N ASP A 13 11.85 0.45 -3.09
CA ASP A 13 11.23 -0.52 -2.20
C ASP A 13 9.76 -0.72 -2.62
N PRO A 14 9.31 -1.96 -2.86
CA PRO A 14 7.97 -2.21 -3.40
C PRO A 14 6.87 -1.68 -2.48
N VAL A 15 7.14 -1.55 -1.17
CA VAL A 15 6.23 -0.91 -0.22
C VAL A 15 6.07 0.57 -0.52
N ASP A 16 7.17 1.29 -0.76
CA ASP A 16 7.16 2.72 -1.06
C ASP A 16 6.51 2.99 -2.43
N VAL A 17 6.80 2.18 -3.45
CA VAL A 17 6.17 2.30 -4.77
C VAL A 17 4.66 2.11 -4.69
N ILE A 18 4.19 1.04 -4.01
CA ILE A 18 2.76 0.76 -3.85
C ILE A 18 2.08 1.84 -3.01
N ARG A 19 2.75 2.33 -1.96
CA ARG A 19 2.25 3.41 -1.12
C ARG A 19 2.08 4.71 -1.90
N GLU A 20 3.08 5.10 -2.67
CA GLU A 20 3.02 6.30 -3.51
C GLU A 20 1.99 6.15 -4.63
N PHE A 21 1.87 4.97 -5.24
CA PHE A 21 0.81 4.66 -6.20
C PHE A 21 -0.59 4.89 -5.61
N LEU A 22 -0.87 4.29 -4.44
CA LEU A 22 -2.17 4.44 -3.78
C LEU A 22 -2.45 5.89 -3.37
N LYS A 23 -1.42 6.62 -2.93
CA LYS A 23 -1.52 8.03 -2.55
C LYS A 23 -1.81 8.93 -3.75
N ARG A 24 -1.12 8.73 -4.88
CA ARG A 24 -1.38 9.45 -6.14
C ARG A 24 -2.78 9.16 -6.67
N ASN A 25 -3.26 7.92 -6.51
CA ASN A 25 -4.57 7.46 -6.96
C ASN A 25 -5.60 7.35 -5.83
N SER A 26 -5.58 8.27 -4.86
CA SER A 26 -6.39 8.22 -3.64
C SER A 26 -7.91 8.37 -3.82
N LYS A 27 -8.35 8.72 -5.02
CA LYS A 27 -9.76 8.81 -5.39
C LYS A 27 -10.41 7.43 -5.57
N ASP A 28 -9.61 6.46 -5.97
CA ASP A 28 -10.04 5.12 -6.37
C ASP A 28 -9.56 4.06 -5.36
N ALA A 29 -10.03 2.83 -5.55
CA ALA A 29 -9.60 1.66 -4.80
C ALA A 29 -9.13 0.62 -5.80
N TRP A 30 -7.99 -0.01 -5.51
CA TRP A 30 -7.24 -0.79 -6.48
C TRP A 30 -7.06 -2.23 -6.02
N MET A 31 -7.21 -3.18 -6.93
CA MET A 31 -6.89 -4.59 -6.69
C MET A 31 -5.37 -4.81 -6.73
N PRO A 32 -4.84 -5.83 -6.04
CA PRO A 32 -3.43 -6.22 -6.16
C PRO A 32 -2.99 -6.46 -7.61
N GLU A 33 -3.87 -7.03 -8.43
CA GLU A 33 -3.64 -7.24 -9.87
C GLU A 33 -3.43 -5.92 -10.61
N GLU A 34 -4.33 -4.95 -10.43
CA GLU A 34 -4.20 -3.62 -11.05
C GLU A 34 -2.95 -2.89 -10.55
N ILE A 35 -2.64 -3.00 -9.26
CA ILE A 35 -1.41 -2.41 -8.69
C ILE A 35 -0.18 -3.01 -9.36
N SER A 36 -0.14 -4.33 -9.57
CA SER A 36 0.95 -5.03 -10.27
C SER A 36 1.09 -4.53 -11.70
N GLU A 37 0.00 -4.45 -12.45
CA GLU A 37 -0.01 -3.94 -13.83
C GLU A 37 0.49 -2.49 -13.92
N HIS A 38 0.09 -1.63 -12.99
CA HIS A 38 0.44 -0.20 -13.01
C HIS A 38 1.84 0.12 -12.47
N THR A 39 2.36 -0.69 -11.55
CA THR A 39 3.67 -0.46 -10.92
C THR A 39 4.79 -1.27 -11.56
N GLY A 40 4.45 -2.30 -12.36
CA GLY A 40 5.42 -3.25 -12.91
C GLY A 40 6.03 -4.19 -11.87
N ILE A 41 5.53 -4.18 -10.63
CA ILE A 41 5.96 -5.07 -9.56
C ILE A 41 5.29 -6.43 -9.73
N ASP A 42 6.04 -7.51 -9.54
CA ASP A 42 5.49 -8.87 -9.57
C ASP A 42 4.28 -9.02 -8.64
N ILE A 43 3.24 -9.69 -9.14
CA ILE A 43 1.97 -9.86 -8.44
C ILE A 43 2.12 -10.53 -7.07
N THR A 44 3.08 -11.46 -6.91
CA THR A 44 3.35 -12.13 -5.64
C THR A 44 3.91 -11.13 -4.62
N THR A 45 4.82 -10.27 -5.06
CA THR A 45 5.37 -9.18 -4.24
C THR A 45 4.27 -8.19 -3.87
N VAL A 46 3.42 -7.79 -4.82
CA VAL A 46 2.28 -6.90 -4.53
C VAL A 46 1.34 -7.51 -3.51
N TYR A 47 0.97 -8.79 -3.64
CA TYR A 47 0.14 -9.48 -2.65
C TYR A 47 0.80 -9.49 -1.27
N HIS A 48 2.09 -9.79 -1.19
CA HIS A 48 2.82 -9.79 0.08
C HIS A 48 2.78 -8.41 0.74
N VAL A 49 3.09 -7.35 -0.02
CA VAL A 49 3.04 -5.97 0.47
C VAL A 49 1.63 -5.56 0.89
N CYS A 50 0.61 -5.89 0.10
CA CYS A 50 -0.79 -5.63 0.43
C CYS A 50 -1.20 -6.28 1.76
N GLN A 51 -0.74 -7.51 2.04
CA GLN A 51 -0.97 -8.16 3.33
C GLN A 51 -0.25 -7.44 4.49
N LEU A 52 0.99 -7.00 4.28
CA LEU A 52 1.72 -6.20 5.27
C LEU A 52 1.02 -4.87 5.57
N LEU A 53 0.55 -4.17 4.54
CA LEU A 53 -0.20 -2.92 4.67
C LEU A 53 -1.53 -3.14 5.42
N ARG A 54 -2.22 -4.25 5.15
CA ARG A 54 -3.43 -4.64 5.90
C ARG A 54 -3.12 -4.89 7.38
N ALA A 55 -2.05 -5.62 7.69
CA ALA A 55 -1.62 -5.88 9.06
C ALA A 55 -1.25 -4.57 9.79
N LYS A 56 -0.51 -3.68 9.12
CA LYS A 56 -0.18 -2.34 9.65
C LYS A 56 -1.42 -1.51 9.96
N HIS A 57 -2.43 -1.54 9.08
CA HIS A 57 -3.69 -0.85 9.34
C HIS A 57 -4.38 -1.37 10.61
N VAL A 58 -4.43 -2.70 10.81
CA VAL A 58 -5.01 -3.32 12.00
C VAL A 58 -4.21 -2.98 13.26
N GLU A 59 -2.88 -3.02 13.18
CA GLU A 59 -1.99 -2.65 14.29
C GLU A 59 -2.19 -1.18 14.70
N SER A 60 -2.20 -0.26 13.73
CA SER A 60 -2.45 1.16 14.01
C SER A 60 -3.85 1.39 14.58
N ALA A 61 -4.88 0.70 14.05
CA ALA A 61 -6.24 0.80 14.60
C ALA A 61 -6.31 0.33 16.06
N ALA A 62 -5.61 -0.75 16.41
CA ALA A 62 -5.53 -1.24 17.80
C ALA A 62 -4.80 -0.26 18.73
N LYS A 63 -3.80 0.47 18.21
CA LYS A 63 -3.04 1.51 18.94
C LYS A 63 -3.74 2.88 18.96
N GLY A 64 -4.88 3.03 18.26
CA GLY A 64 -5.53 4.33 18.08
C GLY A 64 -4.74 5.28 17.16
N GLU A 65 -3.79 4.76 16.39
CA GLU A 65 -2.98 5.50 15.44
C GLU A 65 -3.63 5.54 14.06
N TYR A 66 -3.34 6.61 13.33
CA TYR A 66 -3.83 6.76 11.96
C TYR A 66 -2.87 6.06 10.97
N PHE A 67 -3.43 5.18 10.14
CA PHE A 67 -2.73 4.58 9.00
C PHE A 67 -3.45 4.92 7.69
N PRO A 68 -2.74 5.41 6.67
CA PRO A 68 -3.35 6.02 5.49
C PRO A 68 -3.84 5.03 4.43
N ILE A 69 -3.65 3.72 4.61
CA ILE A 69 -4.04 2.71 3.62
C ILE A 69 -5.07 1.80 4.25
N ARG A 70 -6.22 1.62 3.60
CA ARG A 70 -7.31 0.78 4.05
C ARG A 70 -7.61 -0.31 3.02
N SER A 71 -7.84 -1.52 3.51
CA SER A 71 -8.45 -2.60 2.72
C SER A 71 -9.97 -2.52 2.76
N ILE A 72 -10.61 -2.71 1.60
CA ILE A 72 -12.05 -2.65 1.41
C ILE A 72 -12.46 -3.92 0.66
N GLU A 73 -13.43 -4.65 1.20
CA GLU A 73 -14.00 -5.81 0.53
C GLU A 73 -15.24 -5.39 -0.26
N ARG A 74 -15.28 -5.70 -1.57
CA ARG A 74 -16.44 -5.50 -2.44
C ARG A 74 -16.61 -6.69 -3.36
N LEU A 75 -17.82 -7.25 -3.41
CA LEU A 75 -18.18 -8.36 -4.32
C LEU A 75 -17.19 -9.54 -4.26
N GLY A 76 -16.71 -9.88 -3.05
CA GLY A 76 -15.74 -10.96 -2.84
C GLY A 76 -14.28 -10.63 -3.19
N GLN A 77 -14.00 -9.40 -3.62
CA GLN A 77 -12.67 -8.93 -4.00
C GLN A 77 -12.14 -7.91 -2.98
N THR A 78 -10.82 -7.94 -2.74
CA THR A 78 -10.14 -7.02 -1.81
C THR A 78 -9.48 -5.89 -2.58
N TYR A 79 -9.86 -4.66 -2.26
CA TYR A 79 -9.31 -3.44 -2.83
C TYR A 79 -8.52 -2.66 -1.78
N PHE A 80 -7.52 -1.92 -2.21
CA PHE A 80 -6.69 -1.05 -1.38
C PHE A 80 -6.89 0.40 -1.78
N ARG A 81 -7.10 1.27 -0.79
CA ARG A 81 -7.31 2.69 -1.00
C ARG A 81 -6.49 3.53 -0.03
N TRP A 82 -5.97 4.64 -0.53
CA TRP A 82 -5.43 5.69 0.31
C TRP A 82 -6.54 6.55 0.92
N THR A 83 -6.61 6.60 2.25
CA THR A 83 -7.55 7.39 3.03
C THR A 83 -6.80 8.58 3.64
N PRO A 84 -6.87 9.81 3.08
CA PRO A 84 -6.14 10.94 3.64
C PRO A 84 -6.59 11.22 5.08
N LYS A 85 -5.65 11.63 5.94
CA LYS A 85 -5.96 12.03 7.31
C LYS A 85 -6.94 13.17 7.19
N ALA A 86 -8.17 12.99 7.65
CA ALA A 86 -9.14 14.07 7.68
C ALA A 86 -8.50 15.22 8.46
N ARG A 87 -8.09 16.28 7.76
CA ARG A 87 -7.77 17.54 8.44
C ARG A 87 -9.08 17.94 9.07
N LYS A 88 -9.16 17.93 10.40
CA LYS A 88 -10.21 18.65 11.11
C LYS A 88 -10.16 20.07 10.53
N ILE A 89 -11.17 20.42 9.76
CA ILE A 89 -11.38 21.80 9.36
C ILE A 89 -11.80 22.46 10.67
N SER A 90 -10.85 22.95 11.44
CA SER A 90 -11.13 23.93 12.48
C SER A 90 -11.70 25.13 11.73
N LYS A 91 -13.03 25.23 11.69
CA LYS A 91 -13.70 26.50 11.42
C LYS A 91 -13.46 27.37 12.65
N GLU A 92 -12.52 28.29 12.53
CA GLU A 92 -12.51 29.54 13.31
C GLU A 92 -13.08 30.65 12.42
#